data_AF-F7LZS1-F1
#
_entry.id   AF-F7LZS1-F1
#
_cell.length_a   1.000
_cell.length_b   1.000
_cell.length_c   1.000
_cell.angle_alpha   90.00
_cell.angle_beta   90.00
_cell.angle_gamma   90.00
#
_symmetry.space_group_name_H-M   'P 1'
#
loop_
_entity.id
_entity.type
_entity.pdbx_description
1 polymer ?
#
loop_
_entity_poly.entity_id
_entity_poly.type
_entity_poly.pdbx_seq_one_letter_code
_entity_poly.pdbx_strand_id
1 'polypeptide(L)'
;MIFTNIPIIHELEQTFALAFRAYKEAVNSNLIEIRKKYQNPSQIVELENTSTKLGVVNSIVQQANAIIVEFNKKVVGIDGELAIIKKKFWNRLRYDYDQSVTDYNNQKASTENKIRACETAKQHVQSLIDEQKAIIEAEQQSIVNIEESINHINTMLVDMGIIDFKIIKCREEGLYRIVRGEDRSSVFKTLSEGERTIISVLYFVETCQGILDRSKTQKKRIIVIDDPVSSLSTMYVFNIGRLLKNVFYPELIKDSTQETGFLMKRKFEQVFILTHSLYFFYEMTDMREPQRHAYQSLFRVSKSVAGSKIETMHYEHIQSDYHTYWMTIKDPDTHPALIANCMRNIIEYFFNFVEKRDLNNVFIQDKFKQPKYQAFQRYINRESHSLGQNINDFKDFDYNIFMDGLKMVFLEMGYSEHYKKMMKLK
;
A
#
# COMPACT_ATOMS: atom_id res chain seq x y z
N MET A 1 23.24 -70.42 78.01
CA MET A 1 23.32 -68.99 78.38
C MET A 1 22.39 -68.20 77.46
N ILE A 2 21.09 -68.14 77.78
CA ILE A 2 20.11 -67.35 76.99
C ILE A 2 19.94 -65.96 77.63
N PHE A 3 19.93 -65.89 78.97
CA PHE A 3 19.81 -64.64 79.73
C PHE A 3 21.03 -63.72 79.61
N THR A 4 22.23 -64.29 79.47
CA THR A 4 23.52 -63.58 79.39
C THR A 4 23.66 -62.69 78.15
N ASN A 5 22.90 -62.98 77.09
CA ASN A 5 22.99 -62.29 75.81
C ASN A 5 21.88 -61.23 75.62
N ILE A 6 20.98 -61.05 76.60
CA ILE A 6 19.86 -60.11 76.51
C ILE A 6 19.96 -59.12 77.69
N PRO A 7 20.51 -57.91 77.48
CA PRO A 7 20.81 -56.95 78.56
C PRO A 7 19.60 -56.58 79.43
N ILE A 8 18.40 -56.50 78.83
CA ILE A 8 17.16 -56.08 79.51
C ILE A 8 16.62 -57.09 80.51
N ILE A 9 17.11 -58.34 80.52
CA ILE A 9 16.70 -59.39 81.46
C ILE A 9 17.88 -59.94 82.27
N HIS A 10 19.02 -59.25 82.27
CA HIS A 10 20.25 -59.71 82.93
C HIS A 10 20.05 -59.95 84.44
N GLU A 11 19.21 -59.15 85.10
CA GLU A 11 18.89 -59.30 86.52
C GLU A 11 18.20 -60.63 86.87
N LEU A 12 17.56 -61.29 85.89
CA LEU A 12 16.91 -62.59 86.06
C LEU A 12 17.88 -63.78 85.86
N GLU A 13 19.12 -63.52 85.47
CA GLU A 13 20.09 -64.57 85.14
C GLU A 13 20.45 -65.43 86.36
N GLN A 14 20.80 -64.77 87.47
CA GLN A 14 21.23 -65.46 88.69
C GLN A 14 20.08 -66.27 89.29
N THR A 15 18.87 -65.71 89.31
CA THR A 15 17.67 -66.38 89.83
C THR A 15 17.26 -67.55 88.95
N PHE A 16 17.32 -67.41 87.62
CA PHE A 16 17.07 -68.51 86.69
C PHE A 16 18.10 -69.64 86.86
N ALA A 17 19.39 -69.32 86.95
CA ALA A 17 20.46 -70.30 87.10
C ALA A 17 20.29 -71.14 88.39
N LEU A 18 19.95 -70.49 89.50
CA LEU A 18 19.68 -71.15 90.77
C LEU A 18 18.42 -72.04 90.70
N ALA A 19 17.30 -71.51 90.19
CA ALA A 19 16.06 -72.26 90.05
C ALA A 19 16.19 -73.47 89.11
N PHE A 20 16.88 -73.30 87.98
CA PHE A 20 17.12 -74.36 87.00
C PHE A 20 18.05 -75.44 87.56
N ARG A 21 19.08 -75.05 88.33
CA ARG A 21 19.96 -76.00 89.02
C ARG A 21 19.19 -76.83 90.04
N ALA A 22 18.38 -76.18 90.88
CA ALA A 22 17.56 -76.86 91.89
C ALA A 22 16.56 -77.84 91.26
N TYR A 23 15.94 -77.47 90.13
CA TYR A 23 15.08 -78.36 89.35
C TYR A 23 15.86 -79.55 88.77
N LYS A 24 17.02 -79.29 88.15
CA LYS A 24 17.86 -80.33 87.55
C LYS A 24 18.38 -81.33 88.59
N GLU A 25 18.76 -80.86 89.77
CA GLU A 25 19.19 -81.71 90.88
C GLU A 25 18.05 -82.60 91.38
N ALA A 26 16.83 -82.07 91.51
CA ALA A 26 15.65 -82.85 91.89
C ALA A 26 15.30 -83.95 90.86
N VAL A 27 15.34 -83.61 89.57
CA VAL A 27 15.11 -84.58 88.49
C VAL A 27 16.19 -85.67 88.48
N ASN A 28 17.45 -85.30 88.66
CA ASN A 28 18.56 -86.26 88.71
C ASN A 28 18.46 -87.16 89.95
N SER A 29 18.06 -86.63 91.09
CA SER A 29 17.82 -87.41 92.31
C SER A 29 16.73 -88.46 92.07
N ASN A 30 15.60 -88.05 91.51
CA ASN A 30 14.53 -88.99 91.13
C ASN A 30 14.99 -90.04 90.13
N LEU A 31 15.82 -89.68 89.15
CA LEU A 31 16.38 -90.63 88.20
C LEU A 31 17.24 -91.70 88.90
N ILE A 32 18.01 -91.31 89.93
CA ILE A 32 18.81 -92.23 90.74
C ILE A 32 17.87 -93.17 91.53
N GLU A 33 16.82 -92.65 92.16
CA GLU A 33 15.84 -93.47 92.89
C GLU A 33 15.09 -94.44 91.97
N ILE A 34 14.71 -94.00 90.77
CA ILE A 34 14.13 -94.87 89.73
C ILE A 34 15.10 -95.98 89.33
N ARG A 35 16.40 -95.66 89.16
CA ARG A 35 17.42 -96.67 88.86
C ARG A 35 17.61 -97.67 90.00
N LYS A 36 17.58 -97.22 91.26
CA LYS A 36 17.63 -98.12 92.43
C LYS A 36 16.43 -99.06 92.46
N LYS A 37 15.22 -98.55 92.19
CA LYS A 37 14.00 -99.36 92.06
C LYS A 37 14.09 -100.40 90.93
N TYR A 38 14.70 -100.04 89.80
CA TYR A 38 14.93 -100.97 88.69
C TYR A 38 15.91 -102.09 89.06
N GLN A 39 16.99 -101.77 89.79
CA GLN A 39 17.98 -102.76 90.24
C GLN A 39 17.47 -103.66 91.37
N ASN A 40 16.59 -103.15 92.23
CA ASN A 40 16.00 -103.89 93.35
C ASN A 40 14.46 -103.73 93.36
N PRO A 41 13.73 -104.52 92.55
CA PRO A 41 12.29 -104.32 92.35
C PRO A 41 11.43 -104.39 93.63
N SER A 42 11.91 -105.09 94.66
CA SER A 42 11.23 -105.26 95.95
C SER A 42 11.35 -104.06 96.91
N GLN A 43 12.28 -103.12 96.70
CA GLN A 43 12.41 -101.92 97.55
C GLN A 43 11.37 -100.86 97.19
N ILE A 44 10.74 -100.24 98.19
CA ILE A 44 9.86 -99.08 97.99
C ILE A 44 10.75 -97.84 97.88
N VAL A 45 10.54 -97.03 96.85
CA VAL A 45 11.21 -95.73 96.68
C VAL A 45 10.17 -94.62 96.60
N GLU A 46 10.48 -93.46 97.17
CA GLU A 46 9.66 -92.26 97.11
C GLU A 46 10.35 -91.24 96.19
N LEU A 47 9.58 -90.61 95.30
CA LEU A 47 10.10 -89.62 94.37
C LEU A 47 9.76 -88.21 94.86
N GLU A 48 10.71 -87.29 94.71
CA GLU A 48 10.50 -85.87 94.98
C GLU A 48 9.54 -85.28 93.92
N ASN A 49 8.53 -84.51 94.35
CA ASN A 49 7.65 -83.82 93.42
C ASN A 49 8.40 -82.62 92.79
N THR A 50 8.67 -82.70 91.48
CA THR A 50 9.42 -81.67 90.75
C THR A 50 8.55 -80.55 90.15
N SER A 51 7.22 -80.65 90.26
CA SER A 51 6.29 -79.71 89.61
C SER A 51 6.42 -78.28 90.17
N THR A 52 6.64 -78.14 91.48
CA THR A 52 6.85 -76.84 92.14
C THR A 52 8.14 -76.17 91.66
N LYS A 53 9.24 -76.93 91.59
CA LYS A 53 10.54 -76.45 91.09
C LYS A 53 10.48 -76.06 89.61
N LEU A 54 9.78 -76.84 88.78
CA LEU A 54 9.53 -76.49 87.38
C LEU A 54 8.66 -75.22 87.25
N GLY A 55 7.66 -75.06 88.12
CA GLY A 55 6.82 -73.88 88.20
C GLY A 55 7.63 -72.60 88.44
N VAL A 56 8.62 -72.64 89.34
CA VAL A 56 9.52 -71.50 89.58
C VAL A 56 10.32 -71.16 88.33
N VAL A 57 10.92 -72.15 87.66
CA VAL A 57 11.67 -71.92 86.41
C VAL A 57 10.77 -71.27 85.34
N ASN A 58 9.55 -71.80 85.15
CA ASN A 58 8.60 -71.26 84.18
C ASN A 58 8.15 -69.83 84.53
N SER A 59 7.99 -69.51 85.81
CA SER A 59 7.62 -68.15 86.23
C SER A 59 8.70 -67.12 85.88
N ILE A 60 9.99 -67.47 86.03
CA ILE A 60 11.11 -66.59 85.68
C ILE A 60 11.16 -66.39 84.15
N VAL A 61 10.91 -67.45 83.37
CA VAL A 61 10.82 -67.35 81.90
C VAL A 61 9.65 -66.47 81.47
N GLN A 62 8.48 -66.58 82.13
CA GLN A 62 7.33 -65.72 81.86
C GLN A 62 7.63 -64.25 82.15
N GLN A 63 8.29 -63.95 83.27
CA GLN A 63 8.72 -62.59 83.61
C GLN A 63 9.69 -62.03 82.57
N ALA A 64 10.68 -62.82 82.16
CA ALA A 64 11.62 -62.42 81.11
C ALA A 64 10.91 -62.09 79.79
N ASN A 65 9.96 -62.93 79.38
CA ASN A 65 9.17 -62.70 78.17
C ASN A 65 8.31 -61.43 78.26
N ALA A 66 7.73 -61.13 79.44
CA ALA A 66 6.97 -59.90 79.64
C ALA A 66 7.84 -58.64 79.45
N ILE A 67 9.05 -58.64 80.02
CA ILE A 67 10.01 -57.55 79.87
C ILE A 67 10.41 -57.36 78.40
N ILE A 68 10.69 -58.46 77.68
CA ILE A 68 11.04 -58.42 76.25
C ILE A 68 9.90 -57.84 75.42
N VAL A 69 8.66 -58.27 75.65
CA VAL A 69 7.47 -57.78 74.92
C VAL A 69 7.28 -56.28 75.15
N GLU A 70 7.41 -55.81 76.38
CA GLU A 70 7.28 -54.38 76.69
C GLU A 70 8.38 -53.55 76.03
N PHE A 71 9.63 -54.02 76.06
CA PHE A 71 10.74 -53.35 75.41
C PHE A 71 10.54 -53.27 73.90
N ASN A 72 10.17 -54.37 73.25
CA ASN A 72 9.92 -54.40 71.81
C ASN A 72 8.76 -53.46 71.42
N LYS A 73 7.71 -53.35 72.25
CA LYS A 73 6.61 -52.41 72.03
C LYS A 73 7.11 -50.95 72.05
N LYS A 74 8.03 -50.60 72.94
CA LYS A 74 8.65 -49.27 72.98
C LYS A 74 9.51 -49.02 71.74
N VAL A 75 10.30 -50.01 71.31
CA VAL A 75 11.17 -49.91 70.13
C VAL A 75 10.35 -49.68 68.85
N VAL A 76 9.26 -50.42 68.66
CA VAL A 76 8.36 -50.24 67.49
C VAL A 76 7.73 -48.84 67.45
N GLY A 77 7.57 -48.18 68.60
CA GLY A 77 6.98 -46.84 68.70
C GLY A 77 7.94 -45.67 68.46
N ILE A 78 9.26 -45.90 68.37
CA ILE A 78 10.26 -44.82 68.32
C ILE A 78 10.07 -43.92 67.10
N ASP A 79 9.85 -44.49 65.91
CA ASP A 79 9.71 -43.70 64.68
C ASP A 79 8.49 -42.77 64.72
N GLY A 80 7.40 -43.24 65.31
CA GLY A 80 6.18 -42.46 65.50
C GLY A 80 6.38 -41.27 66.45
N GLU A 81 7.01 -41.51 67.59
CA GLU A 81 7.32 -40.45 68.56
C GLU A 81 8.31 -39.43 67.98
N LEU A 82 9.34 -39.88 67.26
CA LEU A 82 10.29 -39.00 66.59
C LEU A 82 9.60 -38.11 65.56
N ALA A 83 8.65 -38.64 64.79
CA ALA A 83 7.87 -37.88 63.83
C ALA A 83 7.00 -36.79 64.52
N ILE A 84 6.39 -37.12 65.65
CA ILE A 84 5.62 -36.17 66.46
C ILE A 84 6.52 -35.05 66.99
N ILE A 85 7.70 -35.39 67.52
CA ILE A 85 8.66 -34.41 68.02
C ILE A 85 9.15 -33.48 66.89
N LYS A 86 9.51 -34.04 65.73
CA LYS A 86 9.90 -33.25 64.55
C LYS A 86 8.80 -32.27 64.15
N LYS A 87 7.54 -32.71 64.11
CA LYS A 87 6.40 -31.84 63.79
C LYS A 87 6.22 -30.73 64.83
N LYS A 88 6.32 -31.03 66.12
CA LYS A 88 6.25 -30.02 67.19
C LYS A 88 7.39 -29.00 67.10
N PHE A 89 8.60 -29.47 66.84
CA PHE A 89 9.79 -28.62 66.67
C PHE A 89 9.59 -27.62 65.52
N TRP A 90 9.20 -28.10 64.33
CA TRP A 90 8.98 -27.22 63.17
C TRP A 90 7.81 -26.26 63.36
N ASN A 91 6.72 -26.71 63.99
CA ASN A 91 5.59 -25.82 64.31
C ASN A 91 6.00 -24.70 65.27
N ARG A 92 6.81 -25.02 66.29
CA ARG A 92 7.32 -24.02 67.22
C ARG A 92 8.23 -23.02 66.52
N LEU A 93 9.17 -23.52 65.70
CA LEU A 93 10.03 -22.68 64.88
C LEU A 93 9.23 -21.77 63.96
N ARG A 94 8.23 -22.28 63.23
CA ARG A 94 7.34 -21.45 62.40
C ARG A 94 6.69 -20.34 63.23
N TYR A 95 6.18 -20.67 64.41
CA TYR A 95 5.52 -19.69 65.28
C TYR A 95 6.49 -18.60 65.77
N ASP A 96 7.70 -18.99 66.21
CA ASP A 96 8.70 -18.03 66.71
C ASP A 96 9.19 -17.07 65.60
N TYR A 97 9.14 -17.49 64.33
CA TYR A 97 9.51 -16.67 63.16
C TYR A 97 8.32 -16.15 62.35
N ASP A 98 7.09 -16.24 62.87
CA ASP A 98 5.86 -15.91 62.12
C ASP A 98 5.86 -14.46 61.61
N GLN A 99 6.34 -13.53 62.45
CA GLN A 99 6.48 -12.12 62.09
C GLN A 99 7.48 -11.94 60.94
N SER A 100 8.66 -12.55 61.03
CA SER A 100 9.70 -12.44 59.99
C SER A 100 9.25 -13.03 58.65
N VAL A 101 8.51 -14.15 58.68
CA VAL A 101 7.96 -14.77 57.47
C VAL A 101 6.86 -13.89 56.86
N THR A 102 6.00 -13.32 57.70
CA THR A 102 4.94 -12.39 57.26
C THR A 102 5.53 -11.13 56.64
N ASP A 103 6.54 -10.52 57.27
CA ASP A 103 7.23 -9.34 56.77
C ASP A 103 7.93 -9.61 55.44
N TYR A 104 8.61 -10.76 55.33
CA TYR A 104 9.22 -11.20 54.07
C TYR A 104 8.16 -11.36 52.96
N ASN A 105 7.05 -12.04 53.25
CA ASN A 105 5.99 -12.25 52.26
C ASN A 105 5.36 -10.93 51.81
N ASN A 106 5.16 -9.99 52.73
CA ASN A 106 4.63 -8.66 52.44
C ASN A 106 5.63 -7.84 51.59
N GLN A 107 6.92 -7.88 51.91
CA GLN A 107 7.96 -7.22 51.10
C GLN A 107 8.06 -7.83 49.71
N LYS A 108 8.00 -9.17 49.62
CA LYS A 108 8.00 -9.89 48.35
C LYS A 108 6.82 -9.46 47.48
N ALA A 109 5.60 -9.50 48.02
CA ALA A 109 4.40 -9.09 47.30
C ALA A 109 4.45 -7.61 46.86
N SER A 110 4.92 -6.70 47.74
CA SER A 110 5.10 -5.28 47.41
C SER A 110 6.11 -5.07 46.29
N THR A 111 7.23 -5.79 46.33
CA THR A 111 8.28 -5.71 45.30
C THR A 111 7.80 -6.27 43.97
N GLU A 112 7.11 -7.41 43.97
CA GLU A 112 6.51 -8.00 42.76
C GLU A 112 5.45 -7.08 42.12
N ASN A 113 4.67 -6.36 42.93
CA ASN A 113 3.73 -5.36 42.43
C ASN A 113 4.45 -4.17 41.79
N LYS A 114 5.54 -3.67 42.40
CA LYS A 114 6.36 -2.59 41.82
C LYS A 114 7.01 -3.02 40.50
N ILE A 115 7.52 -4.25 40.41
CA ILE A 115 8.08 -4.81 39.18
C ILE A 115 7.01 -4.84 38.08
N ARG A 116 5.82 -5.39 38.38
CA ARG A 116 4.71 -5.42 37.41
C ARG A 116 4.29 -4.02 36.95
N ALA A 117 4.25 -3.04 37.85
CA ALA A 117 3.95 -1.66 37.49
C ALA A 117 5.01 -1.06 36.54
N CYS A 118 6.29 -1.27 36.83
CA CYS A 118 7.39 -0.85 35.96
C CYS A 118 7.37 -1.52 34.59
N GLU A 119 7.09 -2.83 34.53
CA GLU A 119 6.97 -3.56 33.27
C GLU A 119 5.80 -3.05 32.43
N THR A 120 4.65 -2.78 33.05
CA THR A 120 3.49 -2.20 32.38
C THR A 120 3.80 -0.80 31.83
N ALA A 121 4.46 0.05 32.63
CA ALA A 121 4.88 1.37 32.18
C ALA A 121 5.88 1.30 31.02
N LYS A 122 6.83 0.37 31.07
CA LYS A 122 7.79 0.13 29.99
C LYS A 122 7.09 -0.30 28.70
N GLN A 123 6.13 -1.23 28.78
CA GLN A 123 5.35 -1.67 27.61
C GLN A 123 4.54 -0.52 27.01
N HIS A 124 3.92 0.32 27.85
CA HIS A 124 3.19 1.49 27.37
C HIS A 124 4.09 2.48 26.63
N VAL A 125 5.25 2.82 27.21
CA VAL A 125 6.22 3.72 26.57
C VAL A 125 6.76 3.09 25.26
N GLN A 126 7.01 1.79 25.23
CA GLN A 126 7.45 1.11 24.01
C GLN A 126 6.39 1.20 22.90
N SER A 127 5.11 0.99 23.24
CA SER A 127 4.01 1.17 22.29
C SER A 127 3.95 2.58 21.72
N LEU A 128 4.14 3.61 22.55
CA LEU A 128 4.17 5.01 22.09
C LEU A 128 5.38 5.27 21.17
N ILE A 129 6.54 4.69 21.47
CA ILE A 129 7.73 4.78 20.61
C ILE A 129 7.46 4.15 19.25
N ASP A 130 6.84 2.96 19.23
CA ASP A 130 6.58 2.24 17.99
C ASP A 130 5.52 2.96 17.13
N GLU A 131 4.49 3.53 17.76
CA GLU A 131 3.52 4.40 17.08
C GLU A 131 4.20 5.63 16.47
N GLN A 132 5.08 6.30 17.23
CA GLN A 132 5.79 7.48 16.74
C GLN A 132 6.78 7.14 15.60
N LYS A 133 7.44 5.97 15.65
CA LYS A 133 8.30 5.49 14.56
C LYS A 133 7.51 5.24 13.29
N ALA A 134 6.33 4.63 13.39
CA ALA A 134 5.47 4.41 12.23
C ALA A 134 5.05 5.73 11.56
N ILE A 135 4.76 6.76 12.35
CA ILE A 135 4.48 8.11 11.83
C ILE A 135 5.72 8.68 11.12
N ILE A 136 6.90 8.59 11.74
CA ILE A 136 8.15 9.10 11.14
C ILE A 136 8.45 8.41 9.81
N GLU A 137 8.31 7.09 9.73
CA GLU A 137 8.52 6.33 8.49
C GLU A 137 7.54 6.75 7.39
N ALA A 138 6.25 6.96 7.72
CA ALA A 138 5.24 7.42 6.78
C ALA A 138 5.56 8.83 6.24
N GLU A 139 5.97 9.76 7.10
CA GLU A 139 6.35 11.11 6.70
C GLU A 139 7.65 11.12 5.87
N GLN A 140 8.63 10.28 6.21
CA GLN A 140 9.86 10.15 5.42
C GLN A 140 9.59 9.65 4.00
N GLN A 141 8.67 8.69 3.82
CA GLN A 141 8.25 8.24 2.49
C GLN A 141 7.63 9.37 1.67
N SER A 142 6.85 10.26 2.30
CA SER A 142 6.30 11.46 1.65
C SER A 142 7.42 12.38 1.13
N ILE A 143 8.48 12.59 1.92
CA ILE A 143 9.61 13.45 1.55
C ILE A 143 10.46 12.85 0.42
N VAL A 144 10.74 11.55 0.44
CA VAL A 144 11.50 10.86 -0.63
C VAL A 144 10.76 10.94 -1.97
N ASN A 145 9.42 10.83 -1.95
CA ASN A 145 8.60 10.96 -3.16
C ASN A 145 8.70 12.35 -3.81
N ILE A 146 8.85 13.41 -3.00
CA ILE A 146 9.02 14.78 -3.50
C ILE A 146 10.36 14.93 -4.23
N GLU A 147 11.43 14.35 -3.71
CA GLU A 147 12.75 14.41 -4.37
C GLU A 147 12.79 13.63 -5.68
N GLU A 148 12.20 12.43 -5.73
CA GLU A 148 12.04 11.67 -6.98
C GLU A 148 11.25 12.48 -8.02
N SER A 149 10.14 13.10 -7.61
CA SER A 149 9.30 13.92 -8.50
C SER A 149 10.05 15.14 -9.04
N ILE A 150 10.80 15.86 -8.18
CA ILE A 150 11.61 17.01 -8.60
C ILE A 150 12.66 16.58 -9.62
N ASN A 151 13.35 15.46 -9.38
CA ASN A 151 14.36 14.96 -10.30
C ASN A 151 13.75 14.59 -11.65
N HIS A 152 12.60 13.91 -11.65
CA HIS A 152 11.94 13.51 -12.89
C HIS A 152 11.46 14.72 -13.70
N ILE A 153 10.82 15.72 -13.07
CA ILE A 153 10.43 16.96 -13.76
C ILE A 153 11.64 17.67 -14.35
N ASN A 154 12.74 17.76 -13.60
CA ASN A 154 13.97 18.39 -14.08
C ASN A 154 14.57 17.62 -15.26
N THR A 155 14.58 16.29 -15.23
CA THR A 155 15.00 15.46 -16.38
C THR A 155 14.14 15.75 -17.60
N MET A 156 12.81 15.81 -17.45
CA MET A 156 11.90 16.12 -18.55
C MET A 156 12.14 17.53 -19.12
N LEU A 157 12.41 18.53 -18.28
CA LEU A 157 12.77 19.87 -18.74
C LEU A 157 14.03 19.83 -19.61
N VAL A 158 15.08 19.12 -19.17
CA VAL A 158 16.33 18.97 -19.94
C VAL A 158 16.09 18.22 -21.25
N ASP A 159 15.30 17.15 -21.25
CA ASP A 159 14.96 16.38 -22.45
C ASP A 159 14.19 17.23 -23.48
N MET A 160 13.43 18.23 -23.03
CA MET A 160 12.76 19.21 -23.89
C MET A 160 13.67 20.36 -24.36
N GLY A 161 14.94 20.38 -23.94
CA GLY A 161 15.92 21.42 -24.26
C GLY A 161 15.86 22.64 -23.35
N ILE A 162 15.16 22.57 -22.22
CA ILE A 162 15.01 23.67 -21.27
C ILE A 162 16.05 23.52 -20.16
N ILE A 163 17.08 24.37 -20.18
CA ILE A 163 18.17 24.37 -19.19
C ILE A 163 18.22 25.66 -18.36
N ASP A 164 17.46 26.68 -18.74
CA ASP A 164 17.53 28.01 -18.13
C ASP A 164 16.99 28.03 -16.69
N PHE A 165 16.05 27.13 -16.38
CA PHE A 165 15.47 26.99 -15.04
C PHE A 165 15.30 25.54 -14.63
N LYS A 166 15.20 25.32 -13.31
CA LYS A 166 14.93 24.02 -12.69
C LYS A 166 14.13 24.17 -11.41
N ILE A 167 13.50 23.08 -10.98
CA ILE A 167 12.82 22.98 -9.68
C ILE A 167 13.83 22.50 -8.65
N ILE A 168 13.89 23.17 -7.49
CA ILE A 168 14.70 22.74 -6.35
C ILE A 168 13.84 22.68 -5.08
N LYS A 169 14.21 21.77 -4.18
CA LYS A 169 13.63 21.68 -2.85
C LYS A 169 14.02 22.91 -2.02
N CYS A 170 13.06 23.46 -1.28
CA CYS A 170 13.31 24.49 -0.28
C CYS A 170 13.92 23.86 0.98
N ARG A 171 14.53 24.69 1.85
CA ARG A 171 15.02 24.23 3.16
C ARG A 171 13.88 23.92 4.14
N GLU A 172 12.72 24.52 3.93
CA GLU A 172 11.49 24.26 4.67
C GLU A 172 10.84 22.97 4.13
N GLU A 173 10.36 22.11 5.04
CA GLU A 173 9.83 20.79 4.70
C GLU A 173 8.66 20.87 3.72
N GLY A 174 8.70 20.03 2.67
CA GLY A 174 7.64 19.88 1.68
C GLY A 174 7.53 20.97 0.62
N LEU A 175 8.31 22.07 0.70
CA LEU A 175 8.23 23.16 -0.26
C LEU A 175 9.28 23.03 -1.38
N TYR A 176 8.90 23.47 -2.58
CA TYR A 176 9.78 23.55 -3.75
C TYR A 176 9.65 24.89 -4.44
N ARG A 177 10.67 25.27 -5.20
CA ARG A 177 10.72 26.54 -5.93
C ARG A 177 11.44 26.40 -7.25
N ILE A 178 11.08 27.28 -8.18
CA ILE A 178 11.71 27.39 -9.50
C ILE A 178 12.85 28.40 -9.40
N VAL A 179 14.04 28.02 -9.86
CA VAL A 179 15.26 28.85 -9.89
C VAL A 179 15.85 28.93 -11.28
N ARG A 180 16.50 30.05 -11.60
CA ARG A 180 17.28 30.27 -12.83
C ARG A 180 18.76 30.45 -12.47
N GLY A 181 19.65 29.74 -13.14
CA GLY A 181 21.09 29.79 -12.86
C GLY A 181 21.45 29.42 -11.40
N GLU A 182 22.46 30.10 -10.84
CA GLU A 182 22.88 29.91 -9.44
C GLU A 182 22.08 30.78 -8.45
N ASP A 183 21.33 31.75 -8.96
CA ASP A 183 20.63 32.69 -8.11
C ASP A 183 19.40 32.03 -7.47
N ARG A 184 19.36 32.09 -6.14
CA ARG A 184 18.38 31.39 -5.31
C ARG A 184 17.11 32.22 -5.09
N SER A 185 16.91 33.28 -5.86
CA SER A 185 15.72 34.13 -5.81
C SER A 185 14.51 33.44 -6.44
N SER A 186 13.29 33.77 -6.01
CA SER A 186 12.06 33.17 -6.58
C SER A 186 11.76 33.77 -7.95
N VAL A 187 11.66 32.92 -8.97
CA VAL A 187 11.66 33.35 -10.38
C VAL A 187 10.27 33.28 -11.02
N PHE A 188 9.23 32.90 -10.26
CA PHE A 188 7.88 32.67 -10.81
C PHE A 188 7.32 33.87 -11.60
N LYS A 189 7.65 35.10 -11.17
CA LYS A 189 7.20 36.33 -11.82
C LYS A 189 7.87 36.59 -13.18
N THR A 190 9.04 36.00 -13.46
CA THR A 190 9.79 36.24 -14.70
C THR A 190 9.70 35.08 -15.69
N LEU A 191 8.91 34.04 -15.39
CA LEU A 191 8.57 33.01 -16.35
C LEU A 191 7.62 33.57 -17.40
N SER A 192 7.91 33.26 -18.67
CA SER A 192 6.99 33.47 -19.77
C SER A 192 5.73 32.62 -19.60
N GLU A 193 4.67 32.97 -20.32
CA GLU A 193 3.43 32.21 -20.33
C GLU A 193 3.65 30.76 -20.77
N GLY A 194 4.45 30.56 -21.83
CA GLY A 194 4.78 29.22 -22.32
C GLY A 194 5.56 28.38 -21.30
N GLU A 195 6.52 28.97 -20.58
CA GLU A 195 7.24 28.25 -19.52
C GLU A 195 6.31 27.82 -18.38
N ARG A 196 5.34 28.67 -18.01
CA ARG A 196 4.32 28.30 -17.02
C ARG A 196 3.48 27.13 -17.50
N THR A 197 3.03 27.17 -18.76
CA THR A 197 2.28 26.06 -19.39
C THR A 197 3.07 24.76 -19.35
N ILE A 198 4.35 24.78 -19.74
CA ILE A 198 5.21 23.60 -19.73
C ILE A 198 5.33 23.01 -18.33
N ILE A 199 5.66 23.83 -17.32
CA ILE A 199 5.78 23.36 -15.94
C ILE A 199 4.47 22.76 -15.43
N SER A 200 3.32 23.39 -15.74
CA SER A 200 2.00 22.88 -15.37
C SER A 200 1.72 21.52 -16.01
N VAL A 201 2.06 21.33 -17.30
CA VAL A 201 1.91 20.04 -17.98
C VAL A 201 2.81 18.97 -17.38
N LEU A 202 4.08 19.29 -17.09
CA LEU A 202 5.02 18.35 -16.47
C LEU A 202 4.54 17.92 -15.07
N TYR A 203 4.09 18.88 -14.26
CA TYR A 203 3.53 18.60 -12.94
C TYR A 203 2.28 17.71 -13.02
N PHE A 204 1.40 17.98 -13.99
CA PHE A 204 0.22 17.16 -14.25
C PHE A 204 0.60 15.73 -14.66
N VAL A 205 1.61 15.58 -15.53
CA VAL A 205 2.14 14.28 -15.95
C VAL A 205 2.67 13.48 -14.76
N GLU A 206 3.48 14.10 -13.89
CA GLU A 206 3.99 13.43 -12.68
C GLU A 206 2.88 12.97 -11.75
N THR A 207 1.88 13.84 -11.55
CA THR A 207 0.70 13.53 -10.74
C THR A 207 -0.04 12.31 -11.32
N CYS A 208 -0.19 12.25 -12.64
CA CYS A 208 -0.84 11.13 -13.32
C CYS A 208 -0.03 9.83 -13.25
N GLN A 209 1.31 9.89 -13.18
CA GLN A 209 2.13 8.68 -13.03
C GLN A 209 2.05 8.10 -11.61
N GLY A 210 1.56 8.85 -10.62
CA GLY A 210 1.38 8.39 -9.24
C GLY A 210 2.67 8.38 -8.42
N ILE A 211 3.71 9.08 -8.90
CA ILE A 211 5.00 9.22 -8.19
C ILE A 211 4.81 10.05 -6.91
N LEU A 212 3.84 10.98 -6.89
CA LEU A 212 3.51 11.78 -5.72
C LEU A 212 2.79 11.00 -4.60
N ASP A 213 2.20 9.83 -4.86
CA ASP A 213 1.31 9.18 -3.89
C ASP A 213 1.29 7.63 -4.05
N ARG A 214 2.46 6.99 -3.98
CA ARG A 214 2.62 5.52 -4.14
C ARG A 214 1.91 4.67 -3.06
N SER A 215 1.45 5.29 -1.95
CA SER A 215 0.83 4.60 -0.81
C SER A 215 -0.62 4.15 -1.06
N LYS A 216 -1.28 4.64 -2.10
CA LYS A 216 -2.68 4.31 -2.43
C LYS A 216 -2.74 3.32 -3.59
N THR A 217 -3.49 2.23 -3.40
CA THR A 217 -3.83 1.23 -4.44
C THR A 217 -4.13 1.92 -5.78
N GLN A 218 -3.57 1.44 -6.89
CA GLN A 218 -3.79 2.00 -8.24
C GLN A 218 -5.29 2.15 -8.52
N LYS A 219 -5.82 3.35 -8.31
CA LYS A 219 -7.21 3.66 -8.60
C LYS A 219 -7.39 3.71 -10.10
N LYS A 220 -8.58 3.30 -10.56
CA LYS A 220 -9.05 3.58 -11.92
C LYS A 220 -9.08 5.10 -12.12
N ARG A 221 -8.44 5.60 -13.18
CA ARG A 221 -8.26 7.04 -13.44
C ARG A 221 -8.75 7.40 -14.84
N ILE A 222 -9.44 8.53 -14.92
CA ILE A 222 -9.84 9.21 -16.15
C ILE A 222 -9.03 10.50 -16.22
N ILE A 223 -8.34 10.71 -17.34
CA ILE A 223 -7.47 11.88 -17.56
C ILE A 223 -8.16 12.82 -18.54
N VAL A 224 -8.22 14.10 -18.23
CA VAL A 224 -8.72 15.15 -19.13
C VAL A 224 -7.64 16.22 -19.25
N ILE A 225 -7.22 16.49 -20.48
CA ILE A 225 -6.20 17.49 -20.80
C ILE A 225 -6.84 18.52 -21.71
N ASP A 226 -6.99 19.75 -21.22
CA ASP A 226 -7.58 20.86 -21.97
C ASP A 226 -6.48 21.80 -22.46
N ASP A 227 -6.30 21.80 -23.78
CA ASP A 227 -5.34 22.60 -24.55
C ASP A 227 -3.93 22.75 -23.95
N PRO A 228 -3.11 21.69 -23.94
CA PRO A 228 -1.81 21.67 -23.26
C PRO A 228 -0.72 22.49 -23.95
N VAL A 229 -1.06 23.21 -25.02
CA VAL A 229 -0.10 23.87 -25.93
C VAL A 229 -0.37 25.34 -26.18
N SER A 230 -1.24 25.95 -25.37
CA SER A 230 -1.48 27.39 -25.39
C SER A 230 -0.18 28.19 -25.27
N SER A 231 0.00 29.15 -26.18
CA SER A 231 1.14 30.10 -26.21
C SER A 231 2.52 29.43 -26.33
N LEU A 232 2.60 28.22 -26.87
CA LEU A 232 3.84 27.50 -27.13
C LEU A 232 4.34 27.66 -28.57
N SER A 233 5.66 27.69 -28.74
CA SER A 233 6.28 27.59 -30.08
C SER A 233 6.15 26.16 -30.62
N THR A 234 6.22 26.00 -31.95
CA THR A 234 6.06 24.70 -32.64
C THR A 234 6.95 23.59 -32.09
N MET A 235 8.20 23.91 -31.71
CA MET A 235 9.11 22.93 -31.12
C MET A 235 8.59 22.40 -29.77
N TYR A 236 8.10 23.29 -28.90
CA TYR A 236 7.54 22.88 -27.61
C TYR A 236 6.22 22.13 -27.77
N VAL A 237 5.38 22.51 -28.75
CA VAL A 237 4.16 21.77 -29.11
C VAL A 237 4.50 20.32 -29.45
N PHE A 238 5.52 20.10 -30.28
CA PHE A 238 5.98 18.76 -30.64
C PHE A 238 6.49 17.98 -29.42
N ASN A 239 7.37 18.58 -28.62
CA ASN A 239 7.94 17.93 -27.42
C ASN A 239 6.85 17.52 -26.42
N ILE A 240 5.88 18.41 -26.17
CA ILE A 240 4.73 18.11 -25.32
C ILE A 240 3.88 16.98 -25.93
N GLY A 241 3.61 17.00 -27.23
CA GLY A 241 2.88 15.92 -27.91
C GLY A 241 3.56 14.56 -27.76
N ARG A 242 4.88 14.50 -27.94
CA ARG A 242 5.69 13.28 -27.74
C ARG A 242 5.62 12.80 -26.29
N LEU A 243 5.75 13.70 -25.33
CA LEU A 243 5.63 13.37 -23.91
C LEU A 243 4.25 12.77 -23.61
N LEU A 244 3.18 13.45 -24.02
CA LEU A 244 1.82 13.01 -23.75
C LEU A 244 1.52 11.65 -24.40
N LYS A 245 2.01 11.41 -25.62
CA LYS A 245 1.94 10.10 -26.26
C LYS A 245 2.63 9.03 -25.43
N ASN A 246 3.88 9.24 -25.03
CA ASN A 246 4.65 8.24 -24.27
C ASN A 246 3.99 7.89 -22.93
N VAL A 247 3.41 8.89 -22.25
CA VAL A 247 2.81 8.72 -20.93
C VAL A 247 1.40 8.14 -21.03
N PHE A 248 0.54 8.73 -21.85
CA PHE A 248 -0.90 8.47 -21.82
C PHE A 248 -1.39 7.50 -22.87
N TYR A 249 -0.63 7.24 -23.94
CA TYR A 249 -1.10 6.31 -24.98
C TYR A 249 -0.90 4.87 -24.51
N PRO A 250 -1.81 3.97 -24.91
CA PRO A 250 -1.67 2.57 -24.57
C PRO A 250 -0.52 1.92 -25.33
N GLU A 251 0.00 0.85 -24.76
CA GLU A 251 0.90 -0.05 -25.46
C GLU A 251 0.08 -0.97 -26.37
N LEU A 252 0.44 -1.06 -27.65
CA LEU A 252 -0.26 -1.90 -28.63
C LEU A 252 0.53 -3.18 -28.89
N ILE A 253 -0.13 -4.31 -28.68
CA ILE A 253 0.42 -5.65 -28.93
C ILE A 253 -0.30 -6.23 -30.14
N LYS A 254 0.45 -6.69 -31.15
CA LYS A 254 -0.16 -7.35 -32.31
C LYS A 254 -0.87 -8.62 -31.88
N ASP A 255 -2.15 -8.74 -32.25
CA ASP A 255 -2.99 -9.88 -31.93
C ASP A 255 -3.98 -10.10 -33.08
N SER A 256 -3.81 -11.20 -33.80
CA SER A 256 -4.64 -11.56 -34.96
C SER A 256 -6.07 -11.95 -34.60
N THR A 257 -6.40 -12.06 -33.30
CA THR A 257 -7.76 -12.37 -32.83
C THR A 257 -8.64 -11.13 -32.67
N GLN A 258 -8.05 -9.93 -32.61
CA GLN A 258 -8.76 -8.66 -32.51
C GLN A 258 -9.17 -8.16 -33.89
N GLU A 259 -10.35 -7.54 -34.03
CA GLU A 259 -10.86 -6.98 -35.29
C GLU A 259 -9.88 -5.98 -35.93
N THR A 260 -9.20 -5.19 -35.10
CA THR A 260 -8.20 -4.20 -35.52
C THR A 260 -6.79 -4.79 -35.68
N GLY A 261 -6.57 -6.05 -35.26
CA GLY A 261 -5.27 -6.71 -35.22
C GLY A 261 -4.38 -6.33 -34.04
N PHE A 262 -4.90 -5.58 -33.05
CA PHE A 262 -4.14 -5.11 -31.89
C PHE A 262 -4.89 -5.29 -30.57
N LEU A 263 -4.20 -5.85 -29.57
CA LEU A 263 -4.59 -5.82 -28.17
C LEU A 263 -4.02 -4.55 -27.51
N MET A 264 -4.89 -3.78 -26.86
CA MET A 264 -4.53 -2.55 -26.17
C MET A 264 -4.24 -2.79 -24.69
N LYS A 265 -3.01 -2.53 -24.24
CA LYS A 265 -2.65 -2.50 -22.83
C LYS A 265 -2.67 -1.05 -22.32
N ARG A 266 -3.80 -0.68 -21.70
CA ARG A 266 -4.05 0.68 -21.21
C ARG A 266 -3.44 0.92 -19.83
N LYS A 267 -2.82 2.09 -19.64
CA LYS A 267 -2.32 2.59 -18.35
C LYS A 267 -3.40 3.33 -17.55
N PHE A 268 -4.36 3.92 -18.25
CA PHE A 268 -5.47 4.70 -17.73
C PHE A 268 -6.78 4.15 -18.30
N GLU A 269 -7.91 4.34 -17.61
CA GLU A 269 -9.19 3.82 -18.10
C GLU A 269 -9.69 4.63 -19.30
N GLN A 270 -9.48 5.95 -19.28
CA GLN A 270 -9.84 6.83 -20.39
C GLN A 270 -8.99 8.10 -20.37
N VAL A 271 -8.67 8.63 -21.55
CA VAL A 271 -7.92 9.88 -21.73
C VAL A 271 -8.66 10.75 -22.74
N PHE A 272 -8.99 11.98 -22.35
CA PHE A 272 -9.54 13.01 -23.21
C PHE A 272 -8.50 14.10 -23.42
N ILE A 273 -8.24 14.42 -24.68
CA ILE A 273 -7.33 15.51 -25.07
C ILE A 273 -8.13 16.48 -25.92
N LEU A 274 -8.31 17.69 -25.41
CA LEU A 274 -9.01 18.78 -26.06
C LEU A 274 -7.98 19.77 -26.57
N THR A 275 -8.14 20.26 -27.78
CA THR A 275 -7.29 21.30 -28.32
C THR A 275 -8.02 22.04 -29.44
N HIS A 276 -7.67 23.31 -29.61
CA HIS A 276 -8.05 24.08 -30.79
C HIS A 276 -6.93 24.16 -31.84
N SER A 277 -5.71 23.69 -31.50
CA SER A 277 -4.56 23.68 -32.40
C SER A 277 -4.61 22.48 -33.33
N LEU A 278 -4.86 22.72 -34.62
CA LEU A 278 -4.86 21.66 -35.65
C LEU A 278 -3.48 20.99 -35.77
N TYR A 279 -2.40 21.74 -35.60
CA TYR A 279 -1.05 21.20 -35.60
C TYR A 279 -0.86 20.20 -34.46
N PHE A 280 -1.23 20.57 -33.24
CA PHE A 280 -1.14 19.65 -32.09
C PHE A 280 -2.10 18.47 -32.21
N PHE A 281 -3.32 18.70 -32.71
CA PHE A 281 -4.27 17.63 -33.01
C PHE A 281 -3.68 16.58 -33.97
N TYR A 282 -3.01 17.05 -35.03
CA TYR A 282 -2.30 16.19 -35.96
C TYR A 282 -1.16 15.42 -35.28
N GLU A 283 -0.34 16.12 -34.49
CA GLU A 283 0.74 15.50 -33.71
C GLU A 283 0.23 14.46 -32.72
N MET A 284 -0.99 14.61 -32.20
CA MET A 284 -1.61 13.64 -31.29
C MET A 284 -2.29 12.47 -32.02
N THR A 285 -2.77 12.66 -33.24
CA THR A 285 -3.48 11.60 -33.95
C THR A 285 -2.55 10.47 -34.40
N ASP A 286 -3.01 9.21 -34.31
CA ASP A 286 -2.28 8.08 -34.90
C ASP A 286 -2.55 7.98 -36.39
N MET A 287 -1.49 8.03 -37.19
CA MET A 287 -1.60 8.00 -38.65
C MET A 287 -2.01 6.63 -39.17
N ARG A 288 -1.69 5.55 -38.44
CA ARG A 288 -1.97 4.17 -38.88
C ARG A 288 -3.40 3.80 -38.54
N GLU A 289 -4.24 3.69 -39.56
CA GLU A 289 -5.68 3.42 -39.40
C GLU A 289 -6.00 2.21 -38.50
N PRO A 290 -5.39 1.02 -38.67
CA PRO A 290 -5.69 -0.12 -37.80
C PRO A 290 -5.37 0.14 -36.32
N GLN A 291 -4.31 0.90 -36.05
CA GLN A 291 -3.92 1.23 -34.68
C GLN A 291 -4.84 2.30 -34.10
N ARG A 292 -5.10 3.36 -34.87
CA ARG A 292 -6.03 4.42 -34.47
C ARG A 292 -7.39 3.83 -34.08
N HIS A 293 -7.95 2.95 -34.90
CA HIS A 293 -9.25 2.35 -34.64
C HIS A 293 -9.25 1.41 -33.42
N ALA A 294 -8.08 0.91 -32.99
CA ALA A 294 -7.96 0.07 -31.81
C ALA A 294 -8.07 0.83 -30.48
N TYR A 295 -7.72 2.13 -30.43
CA TYR A 295 -7.66 2.86 -29.16
C TYR A 295 -8.04 4.35 -29.18
N GLN A 296 -8.21 4.96 -30.35
CA GLN A 296 -8.43 6.40 -30.49
C GLN A 296 -9.71 6.71 -31.27
N SER A 297 -10.52 7.60 -30.72
CA SER A 297 -11.70 8.17 -31.38
C SER A 297 -11.52 9.68 -31.53
N LEU A 298 -11.90 10.22 -32.69
CA LEU A 298 -11.74 11.64 -33.02
C LEU A 298 -13.10 12.32 -33.06
N PHE A 299 -13.17 13.52 -32.49
CA PHE A 299 -14.41 14.30 -32.42
C PHE A 299 -14.13 15.76 -32.75
N ARG A 300 -15.11 16.43 -33.34
CA ARG A 300 -15.12 17.88 -33.57
C ARG A 300 -16.28 18.49 -32.80
N VAL A 301 -16.00 19.52 -32.01
CA VAL A 301 -17.01 20.35 -31.37
C VAL A 301 -17.18 21.62 -32.21
N SER A 302 -18.40 21.95 -32.60
CA SER A 302 -18.71 23.17 -33.35
C SER A 302 -19.95 23.86 -32.82
N LYS A 303 -20.10 25.15 -33.10
CA LYS A 303 -21.23 25.97 -32.66
C LYS A 303 -21.87 26.63 -33.87
N SER A 304 -23.16 26.37 -34.08
CA SER A 304 -23.98 27.02 -35.11
C SER A 304 -25.05 27.91 -34.47
N VAL A 305 -25.89 28.54 -35.30
CA VAL A 305 -27.06 29.31 -34.85
C VAL A 305 -28.03 28.43 -34.04
N ALA A 306 -28.06 27.12 -34.30
CA ALA A 306 -28.91 26.15 -33.61
C ALA A 306 -28.33 25.62 -32.27
N GLY A 307 -27.07 25.93 -31.95
CA GLY A 307 -26.41 25.48 -30.71
C GLY A 307 -25.07 24.76 -30.93
N SER A 308 -24.54 24.16 -29.87
CA SER A 308 -23.29 23.37 -29.91
C SER A 308 -23.57 21.93 -30.34
N LYS A 309 -22.76 21.41 -31.27
CA LYS A 309 -22.83 20.02 -31.75
C LYS A 309 -21.47 19.33 -31.60
N ILE A 310 -21.50 18.02 -31.32
CA ILE A 310 -20.33 17.15 -31.29
C ILE A 310 -20.50 16.13 -32.41
N GLU A 311 -19.55 16.09 -33.33
CA GLU A 311 -19.58 15.21 -34.50
C GLU A 311 -18.36 14.30 -34.48
N THR A 312 -18.54 13.03 -34.84
CA THR A 312 -17.41 12.12 -35.05
C THR A 312 -16.59 12.61 -36.24
N MET A 313 -15.27 12.59 -36.08
CA MET A 313 -14.32 13.05 -37.09
C MET A 313 -13.53 11.86 -37.63
N HIS A 314 -13.22 11.88 -38.91
CA HIS A 314 -12.29 10.94 -39.53
C HIS A 314 -10.93 11.61 -39.74
N TYR A 315 -9.86 10.80 -39.81
CA TYR A 315 -8.51 11.33 -40.00
C TYR A 315 -8.39 12.14 -41.30
N GLU A 316 -9.11 11.73 -42.34
CA GLU A 316 -9.18 12.36 -43.66
C GLU A 316 -9.90 13.72 -43.63
N HIS A 317 -10.63 14.02 -42.55
CA HIS A 317 -11.22 15.34 -42.31
C HIS A 317 -10.21 16.35 -41.74
N ILE A 318 -9.03 15.88 -41.30
CA ILE A 318 -7.90 16.74 -40.91
C ILE A 318 -7.25 17.20 -42.22
N GLN A 319 -7.77 18.26 -42.80
CA GLN A 319 -7.24 18.83 -44.04
C GLN A 319 -6.52 20.14 -43.78
N SER A 320 -5.72 20.61 -44.74
CA SER A 320 -5.06 21.91 -44.63
C SER A 320 -6.08 23.03 -44.41
N ASP A 321 -5.64 24.17 -43.86
CA ASP A 321 -6.49 25.35 -43.67
C ASP A 321 -7.24 25.72 -44.95
N TYR A 322 -6.57 25.59 -46.10
CA TYR A 322 -7.18 25.80 -47.41
C TYR A 322 -8.40 24.90 -47.66
N HIS A 323 -8.26 23.60 -47.41
CA HIS A 323 -9.38 22.66 -47.54
C HIS A 323 -10.46 22.88 -46.49
N THR A 324 -10.08 23.28 -45.27
CA THR A 324 -11.03 23.62 -44.21
C THR A 324 -11.89 24.80 -44.63
N TYR A 325 -11.33 25.85 -45.27
CA TYR A 325 -12.12 26.93 -45.83
C TYR A 325 -13.15 26.42 -46.85
N TRP A 326 -12.76 25.51 -47.75
CA TRP A 326 -13.68 24.92 -48.72
C TRP A 326 -14.79 24.08 -48.06
N MET A 327 -14.51 23.39 -46.95
CA MET A 327 -15.53 22.68 -46.18
C MET A 327 -16.50 23.66 -45.51
N THR A 328 -15.99 24.71 -44.89
CA THR A 328 -16.77 25.71 -44.18
C THR A 328 -17.76 26.43 -45.09
N ILE A 329 -17.35 26.81 -46.30
CA ILE A 329 -18.27 27.49 -47.23
C ILE A 329 -19.36 26.58 -47.81
N LYS A 330 -19.21 25.25 -47.71
CA LYS A 330 -20.22 24.29 -48.19
C LYS A 330 -21.36 24.08 -47.21
N ASP A 331 -21.16 24.42 -45.94
CA ASP A 331 -22.18 24.30 -44.90
C ASP A 331 -22.99 25.60 -44.85
N PRO A 332 -24.24 25.62 -45.33
CA PRO A 332 -25.08 26.82 -45.36
C PRO A 332 -25.46 27.30 -43.95
N ASP A 333 -25.36 26.46 -42.93
CA ASP A 333 -25.68 26.81 -41.53
C ASP A 333 -24.51 27.52 -40.82
N THR A 334 -23.38 27.67 -41.51
CA THR A 334 -22.23 28.41 -40.99
C THR A 334 -22.54 29.91 -40.89
N HIS A 335 -22.02 30.57 -39.86
CA HIS A 335 -22.20 32.01 -39.69
C HIS A 335 -21.71 32.80 -40.92
N PRO A 336 -22.53 33.72 -41.49
CA PRO A 336 -22.20 34.50 -42.69
C PRO A 336 -20.81 35.13 -42.72
N ALA A 337 -20.39 35.72 -41.60
CA ALA A 337 -19.06 36.32 -41.45
C ALA A 337 -17.92 35.32 -41.72
N LEU A 338 -18.07 34.09 -41.20
CA LEU A 338 -17.06 33.05 -41.35
C LEU A 338 -17.02 32.52 -42.77
N ILE A 339 -18.19 32.37 -43.43
CA ILE A 339 -18.27 31.99 -44.85
C ILE A 339 -17.51 33.00 -45.71
N ALA A 340 -17.78 34.29 -45.53
CA ALA A 340 -17.11 35.34 -46.30
C ALA A 340 -15.59 35.38 -46.08
N ASN A 341 -15.15 35.27 -44.83
CA ASN A 341 -13.72 35.20 -44.50
C ASN A 341 -13.06 33.97 -45.16
N CYS A 342 -13.71 32.81 -45.10
CA CYS A 342 -13.22 31.59 -45.76
C CYS A 342 -13.16 31.76 -47.29
N MET A 343 -14.17 32.35 -47.92
CA MET A 343 -14.18 32.65 -49.36
C MET A 343 -13.02 33.57 -49.75
N ARG A 344 -12.75 34.61 -48.94
CA ARG A 344 -11.58 35.46 -49.13
C ARG A 344 -10.30 34.64 -49.08
N ASN A 345 -10.06 33.93 -47.99
CA ASN A 345 -8.82 33.15 -47.81
C ASN A 345 -8.63 32.09 -48.90
N ILE A 346 -9.72 31.53 -49.45
CA ILE A 346 -9.67 30.64 -50.61
C ILE A 346 -9.11 31.37 -51.84
N ILE A 347 -9.63 32.55 -52.15
CA ILE A 347 -9.19 33.36 -53.28
C ILE A 347 -7.75 33.83 -53.05
N GLU A 348 -7.41 34.32 -51.86
CA GLU A 348 -6.04 34.77 -51.54
C GLU A 348 -5.04 33.62 -51.63
N TYR A 349 -5.30 32.49 -50.97
CA TYR A 349 -4.40 31.36 -51.01
C TYR A 349 -4.21 30.83 -52.44
N PHE A 350 -5.29 30.68 -53.20
CA PHE A 350 -5.17 30.14 -54.56
C PHE A 350 -4.51 31.14 -55.51
N PHE A 351 -5.01 32.37 -55.60
CA PHE A 351 -4.53 33.30 -56.61
C PHE A 351 -3.21 33.98 -56.22
N ASN A 352 -3.01 34.33 -54.95
CA ASN A 352 -1.78 34.99 -54.50
C ASN A 352 -0.65 33.97 -54.26
N PHE A 353 -0.92 32.87 -53.54
CA PHE A 353 0.14 31.93 -53.18
C PHE A 353 0.42 30.88 -54.27
N VAL A 354 -0.62 30.25 -54.85
CA VAL A 354 -0.43 29.21 -55.88
C VAL A 354 -0.14 29.83 -57.25
N GLU A 355 -0.94 30.80 -57.68
CA GLU A 355 -0.83 31.41 -59.03
C GLU A 355 0.05 32.68 -59.07
N LYS A 356 0.49 33.20 -57.93
CA LYS A 356 1.32 34.42 -57.82
C LYS A 356 0.73 35.65 -58.53
N ARG A 357 -0.59 35.84 -58.44
CA ARG A 357 -1.33 36.99 -58.99
C ARG A 357 -1.92 37.85 -57.88
N ASP A 358 -1.89 39.17 -58.08
CA ASP A 358 -2.55 40.12 -57.19
C ASP A 358 -4.07 39.93 -57.22
N LEU A 359 -4.67 39.86 -56.03
CA LEU A 359 -6.12 39.80 -55.80
C LEU A 359 -6.90 40.92 -56.45
N ASN A 360 -6.30 42.11 -56.56
CA ASN A 360 -6.94 43.25 -57.23
C ASN A 360 -7.24 42.96 -58.70
N ASN A 361 -6.44 42.10 -59.34
CA ASN A 361 -6.64 41.69 -60.73
C ASN A 361 -7.75 40.64 -60.88
N VAL A 362 -8.23 40.06 -59.77
CA VAL A 362 -9.25 39.00 -59.78
C VAL A 362 -10.64 39.51 -60.16
N PHE A 363 -10.95 40.76 -59.79
CA PHE A 363 -12.29 41.34 -59.94
C PHE A 363 -12.40 42.41 -61.03
N ILE A 364 -11.38 42.58 -61.89
CA ILE A 364 -11.36 43.62 -62.94
C ILE A 364 -12.33 43.32 -64.09
N GLN A 365 -12.71 42.05 -64.28
CA GLN A 365 -13.48 41.61 -65.45
C GLN A 365 -14.92 42.18 -65.48
N ASP A 366 -15.43 42.47 -66.67
CA ASP A 366 -16.73 43.13 -66.87
C ASP A 366 -17.92 42.40 -66.23
N LYS A 367 -17.85 41.08 -66.11
CA LYS A 367 -18.89 40.28 -65.43
C LYS A 367 -19.08 40.66 -63.97
N PHE A 368 -18.02 41.07 -63.26
CA PHE A 368 -18.11 41.49 -61.85
C PHE A 368 -18.68 42.90 -61.66
N LYS A 369 -18.97 43.63 -62.75
CA LYS A 369 -19.69 44.93 -62.71
C LYS A 369 -21.19 44.78 -62.42
N GLN A 370 -21.74 43.57 -62.46
CA GLN A 370 -23.15 43.34 -62.11
C GLN A 370 -23.39 43.59 -60.62
N PRO A 371 -24.53 44.21 -60.22
CA PRO A 371 -24.80 44.55 -58.82
C PRO A 371 -24.67 43.38 -57.84
N LYS A 372 -25.11 42.18 -58.23
CA LYS A 372 -25.02 40.97 -57.40
C LYS A 372 -23.59 40.55 -57.06
N TYR A 373 -22.64 40.75 -57.98
CA TYR A 373 -21.24 40.39 -57.75
C TYR A 373 -20.43 41.54 -57.14
N GLN A 374 -20.88 42.79 -57.30
CA GLN A 374 -20.31 43.93 -56.57
C GLN A 374 -20.56 43.81 -55.06
N ALA A 375 -21.73 43.30 -54.66
CA ALA A 375 -22.02 43.00 -53.25
C ALA A 375 -21.03 41.96 -52.69
N PHE A 376 -20.84 40.85 -53.41
CA PHE A 376 -19.85 39.81 -53.08
C PHE A 376 -18.42 40.37 -52.97
N GLN A 377 -17.97 41.12 -53.98
CA GLN A 377 -16.63 41.73 -54.00
C GLN A 377 -16.42 42.70 -52.84
N ARG A 378 -17.40 43.58 -52.58
CA ARG A 378 -17.35 44.53 -51.47
C ARG A 378 -17.24 43.83 -50.12
N TYR A 379 -17.95 42.72 -49.96
CA TYR A 379 -17.98 41.95 -48.73
C TYR A 379 -16.66 41.22 -48.49
N ILE A 380 -16.10 40.58 -49.51
CA ILE A 380 -14.77 39.95 -49.45
C ILE A 380 -13.67 40.99 -49.20
N ASN A 381 -13.78 42.19 -49.77
CA ASN A 381 -12.75 43.23 -49.64
C ASN A 381 -12.80 44.04 -48.33
N ARG A 382 -13.98 44.26 -47.72
CA ARG A 382 -14.12 45.12 -46.52
C ARG A 382 -13.78 44.43 -45.20
N GLU A 383 -14.08 43.15 -45.03
CA GLU A 383 -13.96 42.44 -43.73
C GLU A 383 -12.55 41.90 -43.43
N SER A 384 -11.53 42.26 -44.22
CA SER A 384 -10.14 41.80 -44.05
C SER A 384 -9.19 42.81 -43.45
N HIS A 385 -9.58 44.08 -43.49
CA HIS A 385 -8.90 45.15 -42.78
C HIS A 385 -9.78 45.51 -41.60
N SER A 386 -9.27 45.30 -40.40
CA SER A 386 -9.81 45.86 -39.17
C SER A 386 -9.65 47.40 -39.18
N LEU A 387 -10.32 48.08 -40.10
CA LEU A 387 -10.56 49.51 -39.99
C LEU A 387 -11.78 49.67 -39.10
N GLY A 388 -11.69 50.48 -38.05
CA GLY A 388 -12.66 50.61 -36.94
C GLY A 388 -14.05 51.16 -37.32
N GLN A 389 -14.53 50.92 -38.54
CA GLN A 389 -15.84 51.32 -39.08
C GLN A 389 -16.60 50.14 -39.72
N ASN A 390 -16.48 48.92 -39.19
CA ASN A 390 -17.36 47.82 -39.61
C ASN A 390 -18.74 48.00 -38.94
N ILE A 391 -19.66 48.61 -39.69
CA ILE A 391 -21.08 48.63 -39.37
C ILE A 391 -21.61 47.24 -39.71
N ASN A 392 -21.90 46.43 -38.69
CA ASN A 392 -22.50 45.10 -38.83
C ASN A 392 -23.91 45.22 -39.39
N ASP A 393 -24.06 45.12 -40.71
CA ASP A 393 -25.35 44.93 -41.37
C ASP A 393 -25.32 43.61 -42.16
N PHE A 394 -25.37 42.50 -41.43
CA PHE A 394 -25.43 41.13 -41.98
C PHE A 394 -26.81 40.79 -42.60
N LYS A 395 -27.73 41.76 -42.66
CA LYS A 395 -29.12 41.53 -43.09
C LYS A 395 -29.26 41.14 -44.56
N ASP A 396 -28.23 41.37 -45.38
CA ASP A 396 -28.26 41.11 -46.82
C ASP A 396 -27.33 39.97 -47.27
N PHE A 397 -26.86 39.11 -46.36
CA PHE A 397 -26.08 37.93 -46.76
C PHE A 397 -26.97 36.86 -47.39
N ASP A 398 -26.82 36.65 -48.70
CA ASP A 398 -27.43 35.53 -49.42
C ASP A 398 -26.34 34.50 -49.79
N TYR A 399 -26.42 33.34 -49.14
CA TYR A 399 -25.51 32.22 -49.34
C TYR A 399 -25.38 31.83 -50.82
N ASN A 400 -26.49 31.77 -51.56
CA ASN A 400 -26.50 31.32 -52.95
C ASN A 400 -25.82 32.33 -53.87
N ILE A 401 -26.05 33.64 -53.64
CA ILE A 401 -25.40 34.70 -54.40
C ILE A 401 -23.88 34.70 -54.18
N PHE A 402 -23.44 34.46 -52.94
CA PHE A 402 -22.02 34.42 -52.59
C PHE A 402 -21.32 33.18 -53.15
N MET A 403 -21.99 32.01 -53.13
CA MET A 403 -21.46 30.80 -53.76
C MET A 403 -21.39 30.92 -55.28
N ASP A 404 -22.38 31.57 -55.91
CA ASP A 404 -22.37 31.92 -57.36
C ASP A 404 -21.21 32.89 -57.67
N GLY A 405 -21.03 33.93 -56.84
CA GLY A 405 -19.91 34.86 -56.94
C GLY A 405 -18.55 34.16 -56.90
N LEU A 406 -18.34 33.26 -55.94
CA LEU A 406 -17.11 32.48 -55.83
C LEU A 406 -16.91 31.56 -57.06
N LYS A 407 -17.97 30.88 -57.51
CA LYS A 407 -17.94 30.05 -58.73
C LYS A 407 -17.49 30.86 -59.95
N MET A 408 -18.06 32.05 -60.11
CA MET A 408 -17.74 32.94 -61.22
C MET A 408 -16.29 33.40 -61.18
N VAL A 409 -15.71 33.68 -60.01
CA VAL A 409 -14.28 34.02 -59.87
C VAL A 409 -13.39 32.92 -60.46
N PHE A 410 -13.63 31.66 -60.08
CA PHE A 410 -12.83 30.54 -60.59
C PHE A 410 -13.09 30.27 -62.08
N LEU A 411 -14.32 30.45 -62.56
CA LEU A 411 -14.68 30.22 -63.95
C LEU A 411 -14.04 31.27 -64.88
N GLU A 412 -14.18 32.55 -64.55
CA GLU A 412 -13.62 33.67 -65.30
C GLU A 412 -12.08 33.69 -65.32
N MET A 413 -11.46 33.12 -64.29
CA MET A 413 -10.00 32.99 -64.24
C MET A 413 -9.46 31.71 -64.87
N GLY A 414 -10.31 30.85 -65.43
CA GLY A 414 -9.91 29.63 -66.12
C GLY A 414 -9.64 28.43 -65.21
N TYR A 415 -10.07 28.48 -63.95
CA TYR A 415 -9.89 27.42 -62.93
C TYR A 415 -11.22 26.76 -62.54
N SER A 416 -12.15 26.63 -63.49
CA SER A 416 -13.46 25.99 -63.27
C SER A 416 -13.34 24.55 -62.75
N GLU A 417 -12.35 23.80 -63.22
CA GLU A 417 -12.10 22.43 -62.79
C GLU A 417 -11.64 22.35 -61.33
N HIS A 418 -10.88 23.34 -60.86
CA HIS A 418 -10.49 23.43 -59.45
C HIS A 418 -11.71 23.69 -58.56
N TYR A 419 -12.58 24.63 -58.94
CA TYR A 419 -13.82 24.88 -58.21
C TYR A 419 -14.71 23.63 -58.17
N LYS A 420 -14.90 22.93 -59.30
CA LYS A 420 -15.69 21.68 -59.34
C LYS A 420 -15.09 20.62 -58.43
N LYS A 421 -13.78 20.39 -58.51
CA LYS A 421 -13.04 19.44 -57.67
C LYS A 421 -13.23 19.77 -56.19
N MET A 422 -13.01 21.03 -55.82
CA MET A 422 -13.13 21.45 -54.42
C MET A 422 -14.57 21.40 -53.93
N MET A 423 -15.56 21.71 -54.77
CA MET A 423 -16.97 21.58 -54.45
C MET A 423 -17.50 20.14 -54.48
N LYS A 424 -16.71 19.16 -54.95
CA LYS A 424 -17.13 17.78 -55.21
C LYS A 424 -18.33 17.70 -56.18
N LEU A 425 -18.38 18.62 -57.15
CA LEU A 425 -19.38 18.61 -58.22
C LEU A 425 -18.90 17.65 -59.32
N LYS A 426 -19.80 16.82 -59.82
CA LYS A 426 -19.53 15.90 -60.94
C LYS A 426 -19.44 16.62 -62.27
#